data_AF-A0A1G2MS68-F1
#
_entry.id   AF-A0A1G2MS68-F1
#
_cell.length_a   1.000
_cell.length_b   1.000
_cell.length_c   1.000
_cell.angle_alpha   90.00
_cell.angle_beta   90.00
_cell.angle_gamma   90.00
#
_symmetry.space_group_name_H-M   'P 1'
#
loop_
_entity.id
_entity.type
_entity.pdbx_description
1 polymer ?
#
loop_
_entity_poly.entity_id
_entity_poly.type
_entity_poly.pdbx_seq_one_letter_code
_entity_poly.pdbx_strand_id
1 'polypeptide(L)'
;MFWKHWPYWLRGGVIGGGITIISVVLLFSCEWLNTSPGSFLCLPFLFVSPMFPFVDLFDTNLYLRSLPGISLPILSFIVWFLLGALIGTIVNLIKKKKSSSQADELYGSKN
;
A
#
# COMPACT_ATOMS: atom_id res chain seq x y z
N MET A 1 -9.13 -2.42 -22.71
CA MET A 1 -8.59 -2.64 -21.34
C MET A 1 -7.42 -1.70 -21.09
N PHE A 2 -7.67 -0.50 -20.55
CA PHE A 2 -6.64 0.51 -20.27
C PHE A 2 -5.60 0.06 -19.23
N TRP A 3 -5.99 -0.88 -18.37
CA TRP A 3 -5.15 -1.38 -17.29
C TRP A 3 -3.86 -2.05 -17.78
N LYS A 4 -3.86 -2.67 -18.98
CA LYS A 4 -2.68 -3.35 -19.57
C LYS A 4 -1.56 -2.41 -20.03
N HIS A 5 -1.84 -1.11 -20.24
CA HIS A 5 -0.86 -0.13 -20.70
C HIS A 5 -0.27 0.73 -19.58
N TRP A 6 -0.81 0.64 -18.36
CA TRP A 6 -0.35 1.48 -17.26
C TRP A 6 1.08 1.13 -16.82
N PRO A 7 1.92 2.13 -16.49
CA PRO A 7 3.25 1.89 -15.94
C PRO A 7 3.13 1.13 -14.61
N TYR A 8 4.07 0.20 -14.39
CA TYR A 8 4.03 -0.70 -13.23
C TYR A 8 4.08 0.04 -11.88
N TRP A 9 4.73 1.21 -11.81
CA TRP A 9 4.70 2.09 -10.63
C TRP A 9 3.27 2.52 -10.30
N LEU A 10 2.51 2.99 -11.30
CA LEU A 10 1.12 3.44 -11.11
C LEU A 10 0.20 2.28 -10.74
N ARG A 11 0.41 1.08 -11.31
CA ARG A 11 -0.34 -0.12 -10.89
C ARG A 11 -0.04 -0.51 -9.44
N GLY A 12 1.24 -0.54 -9.07
CA GLY A 12 1.65 -0.85 -7.70
C GLY A 12 1.10 0.15 -6.69
N GLY A 13 1.14 1.44 -7.03
CA GLY A 13 0.56 2.51 -6.21
C GLY A 13 -0.95 2.37 -6.05
N VAL A 14 -1.69 2.13 -7.14
CA VAL A 14 -3.14 1.94 -7.08
C VAL A 14 -3.54 0.68 -6.31
N ILE A 15 -2.75 -0.40 -6.39
CA ILE A 15 -3.00 -1.60 -5.59
C ILE A 15 -2.77 -1.30 -4.10
N GLY A 16 -1.64 -0.66 -3.74
CA GLY A 16 -1.35 -0.28 -2.34
C GLY A 16 -2.35 0.73 -1.76
N GLY A 17 -2.73 1.73 -2.56
CA GLY A 17 -3.77 2.71 -2.23
C GLY A 17 -5.17 2.09 -2.13
N GLY A 18 -5.47 1.11 -3.00
CA GLY A 18 -6.74 0.39 -2.95
C GLY A 18 -6.89 -0.44 -1.68
N ILE A 19 -5.83 -1.14 -1.27
CA ILE A 19 -5.81 -1.92 -0.03
C ILE A 19 -6.05 -1.01 1.18
N THR A 20 -5.38 0.15 1.25
CA THR A 20 -5.59 1.13 2.33
C THR A 20 -7.04 1.61 2.41
N ILE A 21 -7.66 1.97 1.28
CA ILE A 21 -9.07 2.39 1.24
C ILE A 21 -9.99 1.26 1.72
N ILE A 22 -9.79 0.04 1.24
CA ILE A 22 -10.61 -1.13 1.64
C ILE A 22 -10.48 -1.37 3.15
N SER A 23 -9.26 -1.30 3.70
CA SER A 23 -9.02 -1.45 5.13
C SER A 23 -9.70 -0.36 5.96
N VAL A 24 -9.68 0.90 5.51
CA VAL A 24 -10.40 2.00 6.17
C VAL A 24 -11.90 1.73 6.20
N VAL A 25 -12.48 1.32 5.08
CA VAL A 25 -13.93 1.02 4.98
C VAL A 25 -14.31 -0.15 5.88
N LEU A 26 -13.48 -1.20 5.94
CA LEU A 26 -13.70 -2.35 6.81
C LEU A 26 -13.64 -1.96 8.29
N LEU A 27 -12.67 -1.13 8.69
CA LEU A 27 -12.56 -0.63 10.06
C LEU A 27 -13.75 0.24 10.45
N PHE A 28 -14.14 1.20 9.60
CA PHE A 28 -15.32 2.02 9.83
C PHE A 28 -16.60 1.20 9.93
N SER A 29 -16.78 0.22 9.03
CA SER A 29 -17.92 -0.69 9.06
C SER A 29 -17.94 -1.51 10.35
N CYS A 30 -16.75 -1.94 10.82
CA CYS A 30 -16.62 -2.71 12.05
C CYS A 30 -16.97 -1.89 13.30
N GLU A 31 -16.54 -0.63 13.38
CA GLU A 31 -16.97 0.29 14.45
C GLU A 31 -18.46 0.60 14.39
N TRP A 32 -19.04 0.68 13.19
CA TRP A 32 -20.47 0.93 13.05
C TRP A 32 -21.33 -0.28 13.48
N LEU A 33 -20.83 -1.49 13.25
CA LEU A 33 -21.49 -2.74 13.63
C LEU A 33 -21.29 -3.10 15.11
N ASN A 34 -20.18 -2.67 15.73
CA ASN A 34 -19.93 -2.85 17.15
C ASN A 34 -20.29 -1.58 17.95
N THR A 35 -21.29 -1.67 18.82
CA THR A 35 -21.65 -0.59 19.75
C THR A 35 -20.61 -0.31 20.84
N SER A 36 -19.50 -1.07 20.91
CA SER A 36 -18.41 -0.83 21.84
C SER A 36 -17.10 -0.49 21.11
N PRO A 37 -16.48 0.67 21.39
CA PRO A 37 -15.13 0.95 20.92
C PRO A 37 -14.16 -0.09 21.51
N GLY A 38 -13.30 -0.67 20.66
CA GLY A 38 -12.29 -1.65 21.08
C GLY A 38 -12.71 -3.13 21.06
N SER A 39 -13.82 -3.49 20.41
CA SER A 39 -14.21 -4.90 20.24
C SER A 39 -13.09 -5.73 19.61
N PHE A 40 -12.76 -6.88 20.23
CA PHE A 40 -11.78 -7.86 19.73
C PHE A 40 -12.04 -8.33 18.29
N LEU A 41 -13.27 -8.18 17.80
CA LEU A 41 -13.64 -8.46 16.41
C LEU A 41 -12.95 -7.55 15.38
N CYS A 42 -12.63 -6.30 15.74
CA CYS A 42 -12.03 -5.33 14.81
C CYS A 42 -10.49 -5.31 14.89
N LEU A 43 -9.92 -5.88 15.96
CA LEU A 43 -8.48 -6.03 16.19
C LEU A 43 -7.71 -6.74 15.05
N PRO A 44 -8.17 -7.87 14.48
CA PRO A 44 -7.45 -8.51 13.37
C PRO A 44 -7.42 -7.64 12.11
N PHE A 45 -8.49 -6.89 11.83
CA PHE A 45 -8.51 -5.94 10.71
C PHE A 45 -7.56 -4.78 10.96
N LEU A 46 -7.41 -4.34 12.21
CA LEU A 46 -6.44 -3.31 12.57
C LEU A 46 -5.00 -3.80 12.36
N PHE A 47 -4.69 -5.04 12.75
CA PHE A 47 -3.34 -5.60 12.69
C PHE A 47 -2.87 -5.90 11.26
N VAL A 48 -3.78 -6.35 10.41
CA VAL A 48 -3.52 -6.56 8.98
C VAL A 48 -3.59 -5.24 8.21
N SER A 49 -4.19 -4.21 8.78
CA SER A 49 -4.36 -2.93 8.10
C SER A 49 -3.02 -2.23 7.90
N PRO A 50 -2.80 -1.64 6.72
CA PRO A 50 -1.71 -0.72 6.45
C PRO A 50 -1.63 0.48 7.42
N MET A 51 -2.69 0.73 8.21
CA MET A 51 -2.75 1.78 9.21
C MET A 51 -2.11 1.42 10.56
N PHE A 52 -1.88 0.15 10.87
CA PHE A 52 -1.33 -0.28 12.17
C PHE A 52 -0.10 0.52 12.65
N PRO A 53 0.98 0.65 11.85
CA PRO A 53 2.17 1.38 12.30
C PRO A 53 1.89 2.87 12.50
N PHE A 54 0.87 3.44 11.85
CA PHE A 54 0.51 4.84 12.00
C PHE A 54 -0.30 5.07 13.27
N VAL A 55 -1.14 4.13 13.68
CA VAL A 55 -1.91 4.23 14.93
C VAL A 55 -0.96 4.27 16.12
N ASP A 56 0.02 3.35 16.16
CA ASP A 56 1.03 3.30 17.22
C ASP A 56 1.90 4.57 17.26
N LEU A 57 2.28 5.09 16.08
CA LEU A 57 3.05 6.34 15.97
C LEU A 57 2.27 7.58 16.48
N PHE A 58 0.95 7.61 16.26
CA PHE A 58 0.08 8.71 16.69
C PHE A 58 -0.25 8.63 18.19
N ASP A 59 -0.36 7.42 18.74
CA ASP A 59 -0.64 7.23 20.17
C ASP A 59 0.59 7.57 21.04
N THR A 60 1.79 7.25 20.54
CA THR A 60 3.06 7.56 21.20
C THR A 60 3.46 9.04 21.13
N ASN A 61 2.98 9.79 20.13
CA ASN A 61 3.35 11.21 19.94
C ASN A 61 2.19 12.16 20.28
N LEU A 62 2.31 12.84 21.43
CA LEU A 62 1.35 13.86 21.90
C LEU A 62 1.03 14.96 20.86
N TYR A 63 2.01 15.37 20.05
CA TYR A 63 1.82 16.36 18.98
C TYR A 63 0.96 15.83 17.83
N LEU A 64 1.10 14.56 17.48
CA LEU A 64 0.34 13.93 16.40
C LEU A 64 -1.09 13.57 16.86
N ARG A 65 -1.28 13.31 18.15
CA ARG A 65 -2.59 13.05 18.76
C ARG A 65 -3.56 14.24 18.67
N SER A 66 -3.02 15.47 18.55
CA SER A 66 -3.83 16.68 18.36
C SER A 66 -4.30 16.90 16.92
N LEU A 67 -3.86 16.07 15.96
CA LEU A 67 -4.30 16.18 14.57
C LEU A 67 -5.73 15.62 14.39
N PRO A 68 -6.51 16.16 13.45
CA PRO A 68 -7.84 15.64 13.15
C PRO A 68 -7.73 14.19 12.69
N GLY A 69 -8.60 13.30 13.20
CA GLY A 69 -8.53 11.85 12.92
C GLY A 69 -8.53 11.45 11.44
N ILE A 70 -8.92 12.35 10.53
CA ILE A 70 -8.87 12.20 9.07
C ILE A 70 -7.43 12.25 8.53
N SER A 71 -6.46 12.84 9.24
CA SER A 71 -5.06 12.90 8.78
C SER A 71 -4.40 11.52 8.73
N LEU A 72 -4.83 10.60 9.61
CA LEU A 72 -4.27 9.25 9.75
C LEU A 72 -4.52 8.38 8.50
N PRO A 73 -5.75 8.25 7.97
CA PRO A 73 -6.00 7.51 6.73
C PRO A 73 -5.36 8.18 5.51
N ILE A 74 -5.26 9.51 5.47
CA ILE A 74 -4.60 10.24 4.36
C ILE A 74 -3.10 9.93 4.32
N LEU A 75 -2.41 10.05 5.46
CA LEU A 75 -0.98 9.74 5.55
C LEU A 75 -0.71 8.27 5.24
N SER A 76 -1.52 7.37 5.79
CA SER A 76 -1.41 5.94 5.50
C SER A 76 -1.57 5.65 4.00
N PHE A 77 -2.57 6.25 3.35
CA PHE A 77 -2.78 6.13 1.90
C PHE A 77 -1.56 6.62 1.11
N ILE A 78 -1.04 7.81 1.42
CA ILE A 78 0.12 8.37 0.70
C ILE A 78 1.34 7.47 0.85
N VAL A 79 1.66 7.05 2.07
CA VAL A 79 2.85 6.22 2.31
C VAL A 79 2.72 4.86 1.63
N TRP A 80 1.56 4.21 1.74
CA TRP A 80 1.33 2.91 1.08
C TRP A 80 1.24 3.01 -0.43
N PHE A 81 0.69 4.10 -0.96
CA PHE A 81 0.74 4.39 -2.38
C PHE A 81 2.19 4.51 -2.85
N LEU A 82 3.03 5.28 -2.14
CA LEU A 82 4.45 5.43 -2.48
C LEU A 82 5.21 4.10 -2.38
N LEU A 83 4.98 3.30 -1.33
CA LEU A 83 5.60 1.98 -1.16
C LEU A 83 5.18 1.02 -2.29
N GLY A 84 3.88 0.93 -2.57
CA GLY A 84 3.35 0.09 -3.65
C GLY A 84 3.91 0.52 -5.01
N ALA A 85 4.04 1.82 -5.21
CA ALA A 85 4.56 2.35 -6.45
C ALA A 85 6.07 2.07 -6.60
N LEU A 86 6.85 2.25 -5.53
CA LEU A 86 8.27 1.89 -5.48
C LEU A 86 8.49 0.42 -5.84
N ILE A 87 7.72 -0.50 -5.24
CA ILE A 87 7.75 -1.93 -5.56
C ILE A 87 7.42 -2.16 -7.04
N GLY A 88 6.40 -1.49 -7.57
CA GLY A 88 6.05 -1.55 -8.99
C GLY A 88 7.19 -1.11 -9.92
N THR A 89 8.01 -0.15 -9.51
CA THR A 89 9.21 0.26 -10.27
C THR A 89 10.32 -0.76 -10.17
N ILE A 90 10.58 -1.30 -8.98
CA ILE A 90 11.60 -2.34 -8.79
C ILE A 90 11.28 -3.56 -9.67
N VAL A 91 10.03 -4.01 -9.69
CA VAL A 91 9.57 -5.11 -10.55
C VAL A 91 9.80 -4.79 -12.03
N ASN A 92 9.53 -3.55 -12.45
CA ASN A 92 9.78 -3.12 -13.83
C ASN A 92 11.28 -3.14 -14.18
N LEU A 93 12.14 -2.70 -13.26
CA LEU A 93 13.60 -2.72 -13.44
C LEU A 93 14.13 -4.15 -13.53
N ILE A 94 13.69 -5.05 -12.66
CA ILE A 94 14.06 -6.48 -12.70
C ILE A 94 13.63 -7.10 -14.03
N LYS A 95 12.42 -6.80 -14.49
CA LYS A 95 11.88 -7.33 -15.75
C LYS A 95 12.64 -6.81 -16.97
N LYS A 96 13.04 -5.53 -16.97
CA LYS A 96 13.89 -4.95 -18.01
C LYS A 96 15.30 -5.58 -18.02
N LYS A 97 15.90 -5.78 -16.83
CA LYS A 97 17.22 -6.40 -16.71
C LYS A 97 17.23 -7.84 -17.26
N LYS A 98 16.20 -8.64 -16.98
CA LYS A 98 16.05 -9.99 -17.51
C LYS A 98 15.91 -10.00 -19.04
N SER A 99 15.18 -9.03 -19.61
CA SER A 99 15.00 -8.89 -21.06
C SER A 99 16.28 -8.48 -21.79
N SER A 100 17.14 -7.66 -21.17
CA SER A 100 18.45 -7.28 -21.75
C SER A 100 19.41 -8.46 -21.79
N SER A 101 19.53 -9.22 -20.69
CA SER A 101 20.42 -10.40 -20.69
C SER A 101 20.02 -11.49 -21.70
N GLN A 102 18.72 -11.68 -21.97
CA GLN A 102 18.26 -12.60 -23.02
C GLN A 102 18.54 -12.10 -24.44
N ALA A 103 18.60 -10.78 -24.67
CA ALA A 103 18.97 -10.23 -25.96
C ALA A 103 20.47 -10.35 -26.23
N ASP A 104 21.29 -10.20 -25.20
CA ASP A 104 22.74 -10.34 -25.29
C ASP A 104 23.18 -11.80 -25.54
N GLU A 105 22.50 -12.80 -24.95
CA GLU A 105 22.73 -14.22 -25.28
C GLU A 105 22.36 -14.56 -26.74
N LEU A 106 21.27 -14.00 -27.26
CA LEU A 106 20.80 -14.29 -28.61
C LEU A 106 21.68 -13.66 -29.71
N TYR A 107 22.33 -12.53 -29.41
CA TYR A 107 23.26 -11.86 -30.32
C TYR A 107 24.72 -12.28 -30.12
N GLY A 108 25.11 -12.71 -28.91
CA GLY A 108 26.45 -13.24 -28.62
C GLY A 108 26.70 -14.66 -29.14
N SER A 109 25.64 -15.45 -29.37
CA SER A 109 25.75 -16.82 -29.92
C SER A 109 25.88 -16.88 -31.46
N LYS A 110 25.99 -15.72 -32.15
CA LYS A 110 26.01 -15.63 -33.61
C LYS A 110 27.37 -15.23 -34.23
N ASN A 111 28.42 -15.10 -33.41
CA ASN A 111 29.79 -14.86 -33.88
C ASN A 111 30.71 -16.03 -33.54
#